data_AF-A0A975M096-F1
#
_entry.id   AF-A0A975M096-F1
#
_cell.length_a   1.000
_cell.length_b   1.000
_cell.length_c   1.000
_cell.angle_alpha   90.00
_cell.angle_beta   90.00
_cell.angle_gamma   90.00
#
_symmetry.space_group_name_H-M   'P 1'
#
loop_
_entity.id
_entity.type
_entity.pdbx_description
1 polymer ?
#
loop_
_entity_poly.entity_id
_entity_poly.type
_entity_poly.pdbx_seq_one_letter_code
_entity_poly.pdbx_strand_id
1 'polypeptide(L)'
;MHFEKTESTISSLLVTPVTNKELVASKALANVIHNFVSSALIILVFYLASEFGYVADIGIHLFLLLLGVVLTTATFTILGLILSFHQKDFTSMLVNIFIGAIVLMLPSILLTFGVIQGSFWENAMLINPIEAAQQIINAGLNNYSFTYRYFISLGYILFGGISLYVFIAVPKFQDYAIKESGV
;
A
#
# COMPACT_ATOMS: atom_id res chain seq x y z
N MET A 1 14.42 4.42 4.78
CA MET A 1 15.22 5.36 5.61
C MET A 1 16.73 5.25 5.40
N HIS A 2 17.20 4.54 4.36
CA HIS A 2 18.63 4.41 4.08
C HIS A 2 19.32 5.76 3.81
N PHE A 3 18.72 6.61 2.98
CA PHE A 3 19.27 7.93 2.65
C PHE A 3 19.39 8.84 3.88
N GLU A 4 18.39 8.81 4.77
CA GLU A 4 18.40 9.63 5.98
C GLU A 4 19.49 9.19 6.96
N LYS A 5 19.77 7.89 6.99
CA LYS A 5 20.91 7.32 7.72
C LYS A 5 22.23 7.77 7.11
N THR A 6 22.41 7.67 5.78
CA THR A 6 23.67 8.02 5.13
C THR A 6 23.96 9.52 5.18
N GLU A 7 22.93 10.36 5.16
CA GLU A 7 23.04 11.81 5.20
C GLU A 7 23.06 12.39 6.62
N SER A 8 23.03 11.54 7.66
CA SER A 8 22.95 11.94 9.08
C SER A 8 21.76 12.86 9.41
N THR A 9 20.69 12.82 8.61
CA THR A 9 19.49 13.64 8.81
C THR A 9 18.54 13.04 9.85
N ILE A 10 18.74 11.78 10.27
CA ILE A 10 18.00 11.19 11.39
C ILE A 10 18.26 11.95 12.69
N SER A 11 19.53 12.31 12.98
CA SER A 11 19.89 13.02 14.21
C SER A 11 19.35 14.46 14.22
N SER A 12 19.28 15.12 13.06
CA SER A 12 18.67 16.45 12.97
C SER A 12 17.15 16.40 13.11
N LEU A 13 16.49 15.35 12.61
CA LEU A 13 15.05 15.15 12.78
C LEU A 13 14.68 14.96 14.27
N LEU A 14 15.49 14.23 15.04
CA LEU A 14 15.22 13.94 16.46
C LEU A 14 15.31 15.16 17.39
N VAL A 15 16.01 16.22 16.98
CA VAL A 15 16.13 17.46 17.77
C VAL A 15 15.14 18.55 17.35
N THR A 16 14.33 18.30 16.32
CA THR A 16 13.23 19.21 15.95
C THR A 16 12.05 19.07 16.91
N PRO A 17 11.26 20.14 17.15
CA PRO A 17 10.09 20.10 18.02
C PRO A 17 8.89 19.44 17.31
N VAL A 18 9.11 18.30 16.67
CA VAL A 18 8.11 17.55 15.88
C VAL A 18 7.99 16.16 16.48
N THR A 19 6.75 15.67 16.63
CA THR A 19 6.51 14.35 17.20
C THR A 19 6.84 13.23 16.22
N ASN A 20 7.25 12.06 16.73
CA ASN A 20 7.46 10.86 15.91
C ASN A 20 6.23 10.49 15.06
N LYS A 21 5.03 10.75 15.58
CA LYS A 21 3.77 10.53 14.86
C LYS A 21 3.67 11.42 13.63
N GLU A 22 3.99 12.70 13.76
CA GLU A 22 3.98 13.67 12.65
C GLU A 22 5.06 13.36 11.61
N LEU A 23 6.24 12.90 12.03
CA LEU A 23 7.31 12.48 11.11
C LEU A 23 6.90 11.25 10.28
N VAL A 24 6.32 10.23 10.91
CA VAL A 24 5.85 9.03 10.19
C VAL A 24 4.63 9.37 9.32
N ALA A 25 3.70 10.18 9.84
CA ALA A 25 2.50 10.61 9.11
C ALA A 25 2.86 11.45 7.88
N SER A 26 3.80 12.38 7.99
CA SER A 26 4.20 13.23 6.85
C SER A 26 4.79 12.41 5.70
N LYS A 27 5.63 11.40 6.00
CA LYS A 27 6.16 10.45 5.01
C LYS A 27 5.06 9.63 4.36
N ALA A 28 4.14 9.12 5.17
CA ALA A 28 3.00 8.34 4.66
C ALA A 28 2.11 9.21 3.76
N LEU A 29 1.74 10.40 4.21
CA LEU A 29 0.89 11.34 3.48
C LEU A 29 1.55 11.84 2.19
N ALA A 30 2.84 12.18 2.22
CA ALA A 30 3.57 12.60 1.03
C ALA A 30 3.53 11.51 -0.06
N ASN A 31 3.76 10.25 0.32
CA ASN A 31 3.69 9.13 -0.62
C ASN A 31 2.26 8.86 -1.10
N VAL A 32 1.26 8.95 -0.22
CA VAL A 32 -0.16 8.79 -0.61
C VAL A 32 -0.58 9.88 -1.59
N ILE A 33 -0.22 11.15 -1.35
CA ILE A 33 -0.51 12.26 -2.27
C ILE A 33 0.18 12.02 -3.62
N HIS A 34 1.46 11.64 -3.62
CA HIS A 34 2.20 11.36 -4.85
C HIS A 34 1.54 10.24 -5.67
N ASN A 35 1.21 9.11 -5.03
CA ASN A 35 0.57 7.99 -5.70
C ASN A 35 -0.87 8.31 -6.12
N PHE A 36 -1.61 9.07 -5.31
CA PHE A 36 -2.95 9.54 -5.67
C PHE A 36 -2.94 10.36 -6.95
N VAL A 37 -2.04 11.35 -7.06
CA VAL A 37 -1.91 12.18 -8.27
C VAL A 37 -1.51 11.31 -9.47
N SER A 38 -0.50 10.45 -9.29
CA SER A 38 -0.03 9.54 -10.36
C SER A 38 -1.14 8.62 -10.87
N SER A 39 -1.84 7.92 -9.97
CA SER A 39 -2.94 7.03 -10.32
C SER A 39 -4.15 7.79 -10.86
N ALA A 40 -4.49 8.96 -10.33
CA ALA A 40 -5.58 9.78 -10.84
C ALA A 40 -5.35 10.21 -12.30
N LEU A 41 -4.11 10.57 -12.66
CA LEU A 41 -3.75 10.86 -14.05
C LEU A 41 -3.93 9.64 -14.96
N ILE A 42 -3.49 8.46 -14.52
CA ILE A 42 -3.68 7.22 -15.27
C ILE A 42 -5.17 6.91 -15.46
N ILE A 43 -5.95 6.98 -14.38
CA ILE A 43 -7.40 6.76 -14.41
C ILE A 43 -8.08 7.76 -15.34
N LEU A 44 -7.68 9.03 -15.32
CA LEU A 44 -8.21 10.06 -16.22
C LEU A 44 -7.93 9.72 -17.68
N VAL A 45 -6.72 9.28 -18.01
CA VAL A 45 -6.36 8.86 -19.38
C VAL A 45 -7.24 7.71 -19.84
N PHE A 46 -7.45 6.68 -19.02
CA PHE A 46 -8.31 5.55 -19.37
C PHE A 46 -9.79 5.93 -19.46
N TYR A 47 -10.26 6.81 -18.58
CA TYR A 47 -11.63 7.34 -18.62
C TYR A 47 -11.89 8.10 -19.92
N LEU A 48 -10.99 9.01 -20.31
CA LEU A 48 -11.09 9.74 -21.57
C LEU A 48 -10.99 8.79 -22.78
N ALA A 49 -10.04 7.85 -22.78
CA ALA A 49 -9.87 6.91 -23.87
C ALA A 49 -11.11 6.01 -24.08
N SER A 50 -11.80 5.66 -22.99
CA SER A 50 -13.08 4.96 -23.01
C SER A 50 -14.19 5.83 -23.63
N GLU A 51 -14.32 7.08 -23.19
CA GLU A 51 -15.35 8.01 -23.68
C GLU A 51 -15.17 8.37 -25.17
N PHE A 52 -13.92 8.53 -25.63
CA PHE A 52 -13.59 8.77 -27.03
C PHE A 52 -13.63 7.52 -27.92
N GLY A 53 -13.97 6.34 -27.35
CA GLY A 53 -14.13 5.09 -28.09
C GLY A 53 -12.82 4.43 -28.57
N TYR A 54 -11.67 4.82 -28.01
CA TYR A 54 -10.39 4.15 -28.26
C TYR A 54 -10.28 2.82 -27.50
N VAL A 55 -11.00 2.68 -26.39
CA VAL A 55 -11.01 1.49 -25.53
C VAL A 55 -12.46 1.10 -25.25
N ALA A 56 -12.70 -0.20 -25.04
CA ALA A 56 -14.02 -0.69 -24.62
C ALA A 56 -14.45 -0.05 -23.29
N ASP A 57 -15.75 0.17 -23.10
CA ASP A 57 -16.27 0.78 -21.89
C ASP A 57 -15.93 -0.08 -20.66
N ILE A 58 -15.03 0.44 -19.84
CA ILE A 58 -14.56 -0.18 -18.59
C ILE A 58 -15.51 0.18 -17.43
N GLY A 59 -16.39 1.18 -17.66
CA GLY A 59 -17.41 1.64 -16.75
C GLY A 59 -16.85 2.03 -15.37
N ILE A 60 -16.06 3.08 -15.36
CA ILE A 60 -15.26 3.47 -14.19
C ILE A 60 -16.11 4.25 -13.19
N HIS A 61 -16.23 3.74 -11.97
CA HIS A 61 -16.72 4.49 -10.82
C HIS A 61 -15.57 5.27 -10.18
N LEU A 62 -15.32 6.48 -10.69
CA LEU A 62 -14.20 7.35 -10.28
C LEU A 62 -14.05 7.48 -8.76
N PHE A 63 -15.15 7.70 -8.04
CA PHE A 63 -15.11 7.87 -6.59
C PHE A 63 -14.62 6.62 -5.84
N LEU A 64 -15.18 5.45 -6.17
CA LEU A 64 -14.81 4.18 -5.53
C LEU A 64 -13.38 3.78 -5.87
N LEU A 65 -12.97 3.97 -7.13
CA LEU A 65 -11.63 3.64 -7.59
C LEU A 65 -10.57 4.50 -6.91
N LEU A 66 -10.76 5.82 -6.86
CA LEU A 66 -9.84 6.74 -6.20
C LEU A 66 -9.75 6.50 -4.69
N LEU A 67 -10.89 6.24 -4.04
CA LEU A 67 -10.90 5.90 -2.61
C LEU A 67 -10.14 4.59 -2.36
N GLY A 68 -10.34 3.60 -3.22
CA GLY A 68 -9.60 2.33 -3.18
C GLY A 68 -8.09 2.52 -3.33
N VAL A 69 -7.66 3.38 -4.26
CA VAL A 69 -6.25 3.75 -4.42
C VAL A 69 -5.69 4.38 -3.14
N VAL A 70 -6.38 5.34 -2.54
CA VAL A 70 -5.92 6.02 -1.31
C VAL A 70 -5.76 5.04 -0.16
N LEU A 71 -6.76 4.19 0.08
CA LEU A 71 -6.72 3.21 1.19
C LEU A 71 -5.59 2.20 1.00
N THR A 72 -5.47 1.63 -0.20
CA THR A 72 -4.46 0.61 -0.49
C THR A 72 -3.05 1.20 -0.43
N THR A 73 -2.82 2.35 -1.06
CA THR A 73 -1.51 3.02 -1.01
C THR A 73 -1.11 3.43 0.40
N ALA A 74 -2.04 3.91 1.23
CA ALA A 74 -1.74 4.23 2.64
C ALA A 74 -1.22 2.99 3.39
N THR A 75 -1.93 1.87 3.31
CA THR A 75 -1.56 0.62 3.99
C THR A 75 -0.24 0.05 3.48
N PHE A 76 -0.02 0.00 2.17
CA PHE A 76 1.24 -0.48 1.60
C PHE A 76 2.43 0.45 1.87
N THR A 77 2.20 1.77 1.98
CA THR A 77 3.23 2.72 2.38
C THR A 77 3.70 2.44 3.81
N ILE A 78 2.76 2.22 4.73
CA ILE A 78 3.08 1.90 6.13
C ILE A 78 3.84 0.58 6.21
N LEU A 79 3.42 -0.45 5.46
CA LEU A 79 4.14 -1.73 5.37
C LEU A 79 5.58 -1.53 4.85
N GLY A 80 5.75 -0.74 3.78
CA GLY A 80 7.06 -0.41 3.23
C GLY A 80 7.95 0.35 4.22
N LEU A 81 7.38 1.28 4.98
CA LEU A 81 8.09 2.00 6.04
C LEU A 81 8.58 1.03 7.14
N ILE A 82 7.70 0.15 7.62
CA ILE A 82 8.05 -0.86 8.64
C ILE A 82 9.16 -1.78 8.15
N LEU A 83 9.09 -2.24 6.89
CA LEU A 83 10.15 -3.03 6.29
C LEU A 83 11.46 -2.24 6.28
N SER A 84 11.42 -0.96 5.93
CA SER A 84 12.62 -0.12 5.86
C SER A 84 13.34 0.06 7.21
N PHE A 85 12.64 -0.09 8.35
CA PHE A 85 13.27 0.00 9.68
C PHE A 85 14.16 -1.20 10.00
N HIS A 86 13.95 -2.34 9.35
CA HIS A 86 14.65 -3.59 9.66
C HIS A 86 15.81 -3.86 8.69
N GLN A 87 16.04 -3.00 7.70
CA GLN A 87 17.02 -3.22 6.64
C GLN A 87 18.33 -2.52 6.95
N LYS A 88 19.45 -3.22 6.70
CA LYS A 88 20.80 -2.70 6.94
C LYS A 88 21.28 -1.78 5.81
N ASP A 89 21.00 -2.16 4.58
CA ASP A 89 21.45 -1.52 3.35
C ASP A 89 20.32 -1.46 2.31
N PHE A 90 20.46 -0.54 1.34
CA PHE A 90 19.45 -0.30 0.31
C PHE A 90 19.21 -1.51 -0.59
N THR A 91 20.28 -2.22 -0.97
CA THR A 91 20.18 -3.40 -1.85
C THR A 91 19.38 -4.51 -1.20
N SER A 92 19.68 -4.84 0.06
CA SER A 92 18.91 -5.81 0.85
C SER A 92 17.44 -5.40 1.01
N MET A 93 17.17 -4.11 1.20
CA MET A 93 15.79 -3.60 1.23
C MET A 93 15.07 -3.85 -0.08
N LEU A 94 15.69 -3.51 -1.21
CA LEU A 94 15.11 -3.68 -2.53
C LEU A 94 14.84 -5.16 -2.82
N VAL A 95 15.82 -6.04 -2.60
CA VAL A 95 15.66 -7.49 -2.80
C VAL A 95 14.52 -8.05 -1.94
N ASN A 96 14.44 -7.68 -0.66
CA ASN A 96 13.38 -8.16 0.22
C ASN A 96 11.98 -7.67 -0.20
N ILE A 97 11.87 -6.44 -0.70
CA ILE A 97 10.61 -5.93 -1.27
C ILE A 97 10.22 -6.73 -2.52
N PHE A 98 11.16 -7.03 -3.41
CA PHE A 98 10.88 -7.83 -4.61
C PHE A 98 10.47 -9.27 -4.27
N ILE A 99 11.18 -9.93 -3.35
CA ILE A 99 10.80 -11.28 -2.90
C ILE A 99 9.41 -11.25 -2.27
N GLY A 100 9.15 -10.30 -1.36
CA GLY A 100 7.83 -10.13 -0.74
C GLY A 100 6.73 -9.88 -1.76
N ALA A 101 6.97 -9.01 -2.74
CA ALA A 101 6.03 -8.73 -3.82
C ALA A 101 5.73 -9.99 -4.64
N ILE A 102 6.76 -10.76 -5.05
CA ILE A 102 6.57 -11.99 -5.80
C ILE A 102 5.77 -13.02 -5.00
N VAL A 103 6.13 -13.25 -3.73
CA VAL A 103 5.47 -14.24 -2.86
C VAL A 103 4.00 -13.88 -2.62
N LEU A 104 3.69 -12.60 -2.47
CA LEU A 104 2.31 -12.15 -2.28
C LEU A 104 1.54 -12.05 -3.61
N MET A 105 2.19 -11.73 -4.71
CA MET A 105 1.51 -11.50 -5.99
C MET A 105 1.24 -12.82 -6.73
N LEU A 106 2.14 -13.81 -6.65
CA LEU A 106 1.99 -15.10 -7.33
C LEU A 106 0.65 -15.79 -6.99
N PRO A 107 0.28 -15.98 -5.70
CA PRO A 107 -0.99 -16.62 -5.36
C PRO A 107 -2.21 -15.88 -5.92
N SER A 108 -2.22 -14.54 -5.85
CA SER A 108 -3.30 -13.70 -6.40
C SER A 108 -3.42 -13.81 -7.92
N ILE A 109 -2.29 -13.85 -8.62
CA ILE A 109 -2.26 -14.09 -10.07
C ILE A 109 -2.83 -15.48 -10.39
N LEU A 110 -2.38 -16.53 -9.69
CA LEU A 110 -2.87 -17.88 -9.91
C LEU A 110 -4.37 -18.04 -9.64
N LEU A 111 -4.90 -17.30 -8.67
CA LEU A 111 -6.34 -17.21 -8.41
C LEU A 111 -7.08 -16.49 -9.55
N THR A 112 -6.56 -15.36 -10.00
CA THR A 112 -7.14 -14.55 -11.08
C THR A 112 -7.23 -15.31 -12.40
N PHE A 113 -6.18 -16.08 -12.74
CA PHE A 113 -6.16 -16.92 -13.95
C PHE A 113 -6.92 -18.24 -13.79
N GLY A 114 -7.51 -18.51 -12.63
CA GLY A 114 -8.25 -19.74 -12.36
C GLY A 114 -7.37 -21.00 -12.33
N VAL A 115 -6.06 -20.87 -12.07
CA VAL A 115 -5.19 -22.03 -11.86
C VAL A 115 -5.43 -22.64 -10.48
N ILE A 116 -5.64 -21.79 -9.48
CA ILE A 116 -6.10 -22.18 -8.14
C ILE A 116 -7.58 -21.83 -8.06
N GLN A 117 -8.43 -22.81 -7.72
CA GLN A 117 -9.88 -22.63 -7.64
C GLN A 117 -10.44 -23.25 -6.36
N GLY A 118 -11.57 -22.72 -5.89
CA GLY A 118 -12.33 -23.25 -4.76
C GLY A 118 -12.59 -22.22 -3.68
N SER A 119 -13.76 -22.31 -3.05
CA SER A 119 -14.22 -21.38 -1.99
C SER A 119 -13.25 -21.26 -0.82
N PHE A 120 -12.51 -22.33 -0.52
CA PHE A 120 -11.45 -22.33 0.47
C PHE A 120 -10.31 -21.39 0.09
N TRP A 121 -9.78 -21.51 -1.13
CA TRP A 121 -8.65 -20.70 -1.60
C TRP A 121 -9.03 -19.24 -1.77
N GLU A 122 -10.22 -18.97 -2.30
CA GLU A 122 -10.72 -17.60 -2.44
C GLU A 122 -10.85 -16.89 -1.08
N ASN A 123 -11.25 -17.60 -0.02
CA ASN A 123 -11.34 -17.04 1.32
C ASN A 123 -9.99 -16.94 2.02
N ALA A 124 -9.14 -17.96 1.87
CA ALA A 124 -7.78 -17.94 2.43
C ALA A 124 -6.94 -16.80 1.84
N MET A 125 -7.12 -16.51 0.55
CA MET A 125 -6.42 -15.42 -0.13
C MET A 125 -6.87 -14.03 0.33
N LEU A 126 -7.99 -13.87 1.03
CA LEU A 126 -8.36 -12.57 1.62
C LEU A 126 -7.37 -12.09 2.69
N ILE A 127 -6.59 -13.00 3.29
CA ILE A 127 -5.50 -12.65 4.22
C ILE A 127 -4.34 -11.96 3.48
N ASN A 128 -4.18 -12.25 2.18
CA ASN A 128 -3.16 -11.65 1.36
C ASN A 128 -3.54 -10.18 1.07
N PRO A 129 -2.72 -9.19 1.48
CA PRO A 129 -3.03 -7.78 1.27
C PRO A 129 -3.09 -7.39 -0.21
N ILE A 130 -2.38 -8.10 -1.09
CA ILE A 130 -2.43 -7.83 -2.55
C ILE A 130 -3.79 -8.23 -3.11
N GLU A 131 -4.30 -9.42 -2.74
CA GLU A 131 -5.64 -9.86 -3.13
C GLU A 131 -6.71 -8.89 -2.61
N ALA A 132 -6.65 -8.55 -1.31
CA ALA A 132 -7.60 -7.63 -0.71
C ALA A 132 -7.59 -6.26 -1.40
N ALA A 133 -6.42 -5.76 -1.77
CA ALA A 133 -6.30 -4.51 -2.53
C ALA A 133 -6.89 -4.61 -3.94
N GLN A 134 -6.69 -5.74 -4.64
CA GLN A 134 -7.29 -5.97 -5.96
C GLN A 134 -8.83 -5.97 -5.88
N GLN A 135 -9.41 -6.64 -4.87
CA GLN A 135 -10.87 -6.65 -4.67
C GLN A 135 -11.44 -5.23 -4.43
N ILE A 136 -10.71 -4.38 -3.69
CA ILE A 136 -11.12 -2.98 -3.46
C ILE A 136 -11.02 -2.15 -4.74
N ILE A 137 -9.94 -2.30 -5.52
CA ILE A 137 -9.72 -1.56 -6.77
C ILE A 137 -10.75 -2.01 -7.84
N ASN A 138 -10.98 -3.32 -7.96
CA ASN A 138 -11.94 -3.87 -8.93
C ASN A 138 -13.38 -3.45 -8.64
N ALA A 139 -13.74 -3.17 -7.39
CA ALA A 139 -15.03 -2.59 -7.04
C ALA A 139 -15.27 -1.18 -7.63
N GLY A 140 -14.21 -0.51 -8.09
CA GLY A 140 -14.29 0.75 -8.83
C GLY A 140 -14.60 0.58 -10.32
N LEU A 141 -14.74 -0.64 -10.83
CA LEU A 141 -15.07 -0.94 -12.23
C LEU A 141 -16.51 -1.48 -12.35
N ASN A 142 -17.21 -1.14 -13.42
CA ASN A 142 -18.57 -1.64 -13.68
C ASN A 142 -18.52 -3.15 -13.90
N ASN A 143 -19.59 -3.83 -13.47
CA ASN A 143 -19.74 -5.29 -13.39
C ASN A 143 -19.15 -5.95 -12.13
N TYR A 144 -18.67 -5.19 -11.14
CA TYR A 144 -18.29 -5.78 -9.86
C TYR A 144 -19.53 -6.06 -8.99
N SER A 145 -19.74 -7.32 -8.62
CA SER A 145 -20.76 -7.70 -7.65
C SER A 145 -20.24 -7.48 -6.23
N PHE A 146 -20.81 -6.51 -5.52
CA PHE A 146 -20.49 -6.25 -4.11
C PHE A 146 -20.79 -7.48 -3.25
N THR A 147 -19.77 -8.30 -3.06
CA THR A 147 -19.82 -9.56 -2.33
C THR A 147 -19.24 -9.35 -0.92
N TYR A 148 -19.48 -10.27 0.01
CA TYR A 148 -18.88 -10.24 1.36
C TYR A 148 -17.35 -10.05 1.33
N ARG A 149 -16.68 -10.54 0.28
CA ARG A 149 -15.24 -10.38 0.06
C ARG A 149 -14.81 -8.92 0.04
N TYR A 150 -15.54 -8.06 -0.64
CA TYR A 150 -15.25 -6.64 -0.70
C TYR A 150 -15.26 -5.99 0.68
N PHE A 151 -16.31 -6.26 1.47
CA PHE A 151 -16.43 -5.69 2.83
C PHE A 151 -15.35 -6.21 3.78
N ILE A 152 -15.00 -7.50 3.68
CA ILE A 152 -13.88 -8.08 4.45
C ILE A 152 -12.55 -7.46 4.02
N SER A 153 -12.29 -7.34 2.72
CA SER A 153 -11.06 -6.73 2.20
C SER A 153 -10.95 -5.26 2.61
N LEU A 154 -12.03 -4.49 2.53
CA LEU A 154 -12.09 -3.10 2.95
C LEU A 154 -11.79 -2.98 4.46
N GLY A 155 -12.45 -3.79 5.29
CA GLY A 155 -12.16 -3.85 6.72
C GLY A 155 -10.71 -4.24 6.99
N TYR A 156 -10.20 -5.26 6.32
CA TYR A 156 -8.83 -5.74 6.48
C TYR A 156 -7.78 -4.67 6.13
N ILE A 157 -7.90 -4.00 4.98
CA ILE A 157 -6.98 -2.95 4.56
C ILE A 157 -7.08 -1.73 5.47
N LEU A 158 -8.28 -1.32 5.85
CA LEU A 158 -8.50 -0.12 6.66
C LEU A 158 -8.03 -0.34 8.11
N PHE A 159 -8.54 -1.36 8.78
CA PHE A 159 -8.14 -1.67 10.16
C PHE A 159 -6.70 -2.17 10.23
N GLY A 160 -6.25 -2.94 9.24
CA GLY A 160 -4.86 -3.38 9.13
C GLY A 160 -3.91 -2.19 8.98
N GLY A 161 -4.20 -1.25 8.07
CA GLY A 161 -3.40 -0.03 7.90
C GLY A 161 -3.31 0.81 9.17
N ILE A 162 -4.44 1.08 9.83
CA ILE A 162 -4.48 1.85 11.08
C ILE A 162 -3.71 1.12 12.19
N SER A 163 -3.92 -0.18 12.34
CA SER A 163 -3.25 -0.99 13.37
C SER A 163 -1.75 -1.03 13.15
N LEU A 164 -1.31 -1.22 11.91
CA LEU A 164 0.11 -1.19 11.55
C LEU A 164 0.73 0.18 11.84
N TYR A 165 0.03 1.27 11.56
CA TYR A 165 0.51 2.63 11.85
C TYR A 165 0.68 2.85 13.36
N VAL A 166 -0.38 2.62 14.14
CA VAL A 166 -0.41 2.94 15.58
C VAL A 166 0.49 2.01 16.39
N PHE A 167 0.42 0.70 16.15
CA PHE A 167 1.09 -0.29 17.00
C PHE A 167 2.49 -0.67 16.55
N ILE A 168 2.85 -0.47 15.28
CA ILE A 168 4.14 -0.91 14.75
C ILE A 168 4.95 0.28 14.22
N ALA A 169 4.41 1.05 13.28
CA ALA A 169 5.18 2.07 12.58
C ALA A 169 5.66 3.20 13.52
N VAL A 170 4.75 3.77 14.32
CA VAL A 170 5.09 4.84 15.27
C VAL A 170 6.08 4.40 16.35
N PRO A 171 5.85 3.30 17.11
CA PRO A 171 6.79 2.92 18.16
C PRO A 171 8.14 2.46 17.60
N LYS A 172 8.16 1.64 16.53
CA LYS A 172 9.43 1.16 15.96
C LYS A 172 10.25 2.27 15.29
N PHE A 173 9.62 3.35 14.83
CA PHE A 173 10.35 4.48 14.28
C PHE A 173 11.26 5.13 15.33
N GLN A 174 10.78 5.24 16.58
CA GLN A 174 11.60 5.78 17.67
C GLN A 174 12.81 4.90 17.97
N ASP A 175 12.59 3.59 18.11
CA ASP A 175 13.67 2.63 18.35
C ASP A 175 14.71 2.64 17.21
N TYR A 176 14.23 2.71 15.97
CA TYR A 176 15.08 2.82 14.78
C TYR A 176 15.91 4.11 14.79
N ALA A 177 15.27 5.24 15.08
CA ALA A 177 15.92 6.54 15.05
C ALA A 177 17.01 6.65 16.15
N ILE A 178 16.75 6.14 17.35
CA ILE A 178 17.74 6.09 18.44
C ILE A 178 18.93 5.22 18.03
N LYS A 179 18.66 3.99 17.57
CA LYS A 179 19.70 3.04 17.16
C LYS A 179 20.63 3.60 16.07
N GLU A 180 20.08 4.30 15.09
CA GLU A 180 20.83 4.80 13.93
C GLU A 180 21.45 6.19 14.15
N SER A 181 20.96 6.96 15.13
CA SER A 181 21.54 8.27 15.49
C SER A 181 22.74 8.17 16.45
N GLY A 182 22.98 7.01 17.05
CA GLY A 182 24.16 6.75 17.87
C GLY A 182 24.15 7.44 19.24
N VAL A 183 23.00 7.93 19.69
CA VAL A 183 22.75 8.48 21.03
C VAL A 183 22.00 7.50 21.93
#